data_AF-A0A3D1ABF5-F1
#
_entry.id   AF-A0A3D1ABF5-F1
#
_cell.length_a   1.000
_cell.length_b   1.000
_cell.length_c   1.000
_cell.angle_alpha   90.00
_cell.angle_beta   90.00
_cell.angle_gamma   90.00
#
_symmetry.space_group_name_H-M   'P 1'
#
loop_
_entity.id
_entity.type
_entity.pdbx_description
1 polymer ?
#
loop_
_entity_poly.entity_id
_entity_poly.type
_entity_poly.pdbx_seq_one_letter_code
_entity_poly.pdbx_strand_id
1 'polypeptide(L)'
;LNGPSIMPGGSKAAWELVKPIFQSIAAKADGEPCCDWVGENGAGHFVKMVHNGIEYGDMQLICEVYQIMKDLLGMSAQEMHEVFKEWNESELNSYLIEITRDILAYRNEDGEVVVDKILDTAGQKGTGKWT
;
A
#
# COMPACT_ATOMS: atom_id res chain seq x y z
N LEU A 1 -13.62 -1.42 4.03
CA LEU A 1 -12.68 -0.37 4.49
C LEU A 1 -13.45 0.64 5.34
N ASN A 2 -13.00 0.86 6.57
CA ASN A 2 -13.73 1.56 7.64
C ASN A 2 -13.32 3.04 7.84
N GLY A 3 -12.52 3.59 6.92
CA GLY A 3 -12.05 4.99 6.93
C GLY A 3 -10.69 5.12 6.20
N PRO A 4 -10.38 6.25 5.53
CA PRO A 4 -9.08 6.47 4.89
C PRO A 4 -8.07 7.18 5.81
N SER A 5 -6.81 7.27 5.38
CA SER A 5 -5.86 8.28 5.89
C SER A 5 -6.09 9.61 5.17
N ILE A 6 -6.13 10.72 5.93
CA ILE A 6 -6.43 12.06 5.39
C ILE A 6 -5.34 13.03 5.86
N MET A 7 -4.68 13.70 4.91
CA MET A 7 -3.51 14.56 5.15
C MET A 7 -3.84 16.03 4.84
N PRO A 8 -4.57 16.76 5.71
CA PRO A 8 -4.99 18.13 5.46
C PRO A 8 -3.82 19.12 5.52
N GLY A 9 -3.74 20.03 4.55
CA GLY A 9 -2.89 21.22 4.59
C GLY A 9 -3.59 22.42 3.94
N GLY A 10 -3.08 23.64 4.16
CA GLY A 10 -3.63 24.87 3.58
C GLY A 10 -3.83 25.98 4.61
N SER A 11 -5.08 26.43 4.79
CA SER A 11 -5.44 27.44 5.81
C SER A 11 -5.73 26.80 7.17
N LYS A 12 -4.99 27.23 8.21
CA LYS A 12 -5.23 26.77 9.58
C LYS A 12 -6.65 27.12 10.08
N ALA A 13 -7.18 28.28 9.67
CA ALA A 13 -8.55 28.65 10.03
C ALA A 13 -9.59 27.72 9.40
N ALA A 14 -9.36 27.22 8.18
CA ALA A 14 -10.23 26.24 7.55
C ALA A 14 -10.15 24.87 8.23
N TRP A 15 -8.97 24.47 8.71
CA TRP A 15 -8.79 23.22 9.44
C TRP A 15 -9.68 23.13 10.67
N GLU A 16 -9.76 24.18 11.48
CA GLU A 16 -10.61 24.17 12.68
C GLU A 16 -12.09 23.92 12.35
N LEU A 17 -12.55 24.32 11.15
CA LEU A 17 -13.92 24.09 10.69
C LEU A 17 -14.16 22.65 10.21
N VAL A 18 -13.19 22.05 9.52
CA VAL A 18 -13.35 20.72 8.89
C VAL A 18 -12.83 19.57 9.75
N LYS A 19 -12.00 19.85 10.75
CA LYS A 19 -11.37 18.87 11.65
C LYS A 19 -12.36 17.85 12.22
N PRO A 20 -13.52 18.23 12.79
CA PRO A 20 -14.45 17.25 13.36
C PRO A 20 -14.96 16.25 12.32
N ILE A 21 -15.20 16.71 11.08
CA ILE A 21 -15.67 15.86 9.99
C ILE A 21 -14.54 14.91 9.58
N PHE A 22 -13.35 15.44 9.27
CA PHE A 22 -12.24 14.65 8.76
C PHE A 22 -11.77 13.60 9.76
N GLN A 23 -11.63 13.96 11.03
CA GLN A 23 -11.24 13.01 12.07
C GLN A 23 -12.33 11.97 12.38
N SER A 24 -13.62 12.28 12.18
CA SER A 24 -14.71 11.32 12.39
C SER A 24 -14.77 10.20 11.35
N ILE A 25 -14.37 10.49 10.11
CA ILE A 25 -14.44 9.54 8.99
C ILE A 25 -13.11 8.82 8.71
N ALA A 26 -12.00 9.30 9.29
CA ALA A 26 -10.69 8.70 9.11
C ALA A 26 -10.59 7.32 9.76
N ALA A 27 -9.68 6.49 9.24
CA ALA A 27 -9.25 5.28 9.94
C ALA A 27 -8.75 5.63 11.34
N LYS A 28 -8.79 4.66 12.27
CA LYS A 28 -8.25 4.84 13.63
C LYS A 28 -7.16 3.81 13.91
N ALA A 29 -6.01 4.25 14.40
CA ALA A 29 -4.92 3.42 14.89
C ALA A 29 -4.76 3.72 16.38
N ASP A 30 -4.80 2.70 17.23
CA ASP A 30 -4.72 2.84 18.70
C ASP A 30 -5.71 3.86 19.30
N GLY A 31 -6.89 3.98 18.67
CA GLY A 31 -7.94 4.92 19.05
C GLY A 31 -7.79 6.33 18.48
N GLU A 32 -6.65 6.67 17.88
CA GLU A 32 -6.39 7.98 17.27
C GLU A 32 -6.75 8.00 15.78
N PRO A 33 -7.38 9.08 15.28
CA PRO A 33 -7.68 9.20 13.85
C PRO A 33 -6.40 9.36 13.03
N CYS A 34 -6.30 8.65 11.91
CA CYS A 34 -5.26 8.82 10.89
C CYS A 34 -5.49 10.09 10.06
N CYS A 35 -5.68 11.22 10.75
CA CYS A 35 -5.89 12.54 10.18
C CYS A 35 -5.50 13.63 11.18
N ASP A 36 -4.49 14.42 10.82
CA ASP A 36 -4.12 15.62 11.57
C ASP A 36 -3.54 16.70 10.65
N TRP A 37 -3.46 17.92 11.17
CA TRP A 37 -2.95 19.08 10.47
C TRP A 37 -1.49 18.91 10.05
N VAL A 38 -1.25 18.81 8.75
CA VAL A 38 0.09 18.60 8.18
C VAL A 38 0.88 19.91 8.08
N GLY A 39 0.25 21.00 7.65
CA GLY A 39 0.93 22.28 7.49
C GLY A 39 0.24 23.24 6.53
N GLU A 40 0.88 24.38 6.30
CA GLU A 40 0.34 25.42 5.43
C GLU A 40 0.45 25.08 3.94
N ASN A 41 -0.30 25.81 3.11
CA ASN A 41 -0.23 25.73 1.64
C ASN A 41 -0.45 24.28 1.12
N GLY A 42 0.47 23.77 0.30
CA GLY A 42 0.39 22.45 -0.32
C GLY A 42 0.93 21.30 0.54
N ALA A 43 1.23 21.50 1.84
CA ALA A 43 1.90 20.50 2.68
C ALA A 43 1.18 19.14 2.69
N GLY A 44 -0.15 19.13 2.80
CA GLY A 44 -0.93 17.89 2.76
C GLY A 44 -0.78 17.12 1.44
N HIS A 45 -0.77 17.82 0.31
CA HIS A 45 -0.53 17.20 -1.00
C HIS A 45 0.90 16.70 -1.14
N PHE A 46 1.89 17.43 -0.58
CA PHE A 46 3.28 17.01 -0.59
C PHE A 46 3.48 15.71 0.20
N VAL A 47 2.91 15.60 1.41
CA VAL A 47 2.99 14.35 2.19
C VAL A 47 2.30 13.20 1.45
N LYS A 48 1.18 13.45 0.78
CA LYS A 48 0.53 12.40 -0.05
C LYS A 48 1.39 11.97 -1.24
N MET A 49 2.09 12.92 -1.87
CA MET A 49 3.02 12.62 -2.97
C MET A 49 4.14 11.70 -2.47
N VAL A 50 4.78 12.04 -1.35
CA VAL A 50 5.84 11.22 -0.75
C VAL A 50 5.31 9.85 -0.32
N HIS A 51 4.10 9.75 0.25
CA HIS A 51 3.46 8.47 0.57
C HIS A 51 3.34 7.57 -0.67
N ASN A 52 2.95 8.12 -1.82
CA ASN A 52 2.94 7.35 -3.06
C ASN A 52 4.35 6.98 -3.53
N GLY A 53 5.35 7.84 -3.35
CA GLY A 53 6.74 7.47 -3.63
C GLY A 53 7.23 6.28 -2.79
N ILE A 54 6.93 6.28 -1.49
CA ILE A 54 7.25 5.16 -0.58
C ILE A 54 6.51 3.89 -1.02
N GLU A 55 5.21 3.98 -1.34
CA GLU A 55 4.41 2.85 -1.82
C GLU A 55 5.03 2.19 -3.07
N TYR A 56 5.52 2.99 -4.02
CA TYR A 56 6.22 2.47 -5.21
C TYR A 56 7.51 1.73 -4.84
N GLY A 57 8.28 2.26 -3.88
CA GLY A 57 9.48 1.60 -3.37
C GLY A 57 9.18 0.25 -2.73
N ASP A 58 8.20 0.20 -1.84
CA ASP A 58 7.79 -1.03 -1.14
C ASP A 58 7.29 -2.09 -2.12
N MET A 59 6.44 -1.71 -3.08
CA MET A 59 5.96 -2.63 -4.12
C MET A 59 7.12 -3.18 -4.96
N GLN A 60 8.07 -2.34 -5.34
CA GLN A 60 9.22 -2.78 -6.14
C GLN A 60 10.13 -3.75 -5.36
N LEU A 61 10.39 -3.47 -4.07
CA LEU A 61 11.16 -4.38 -3.21
C LEU A 61 10.48 -5.75 -3.08
N ILE A 62 9.16 -5.77 -2.91
CA ILE A 62 8.39 -7.02 -2.86
C ILE A 62 8.50 -7.78 -4.20
N CYS A 63 8.40 -7.08 -5.34
CA CYS A 63 8.57 -7.67 -6.67
C CYS A 63 9.96 -8.28 -6.88
N GLU A 64 11.02 -7.63 -6.40
CA GLU A 64 12.39 -8.17 -6.48
C GLU A 64 12.55 -9.46 -5.68
N VAL A 65 12.01 -9.48 -4.46
CA VAL A 65 12.01 -10.69 -3.62
C VAL A 65 11.21 -11.81 -4.27
N TYR A 66 10.04 -11.51 -4.83
CA TYR A 66 9.25 -12.45 -5.62
C TYR A 66 10.05 -13.02 -6.80
N GLN A 67 10.76 -12.18 -7.56
CA GLN A 67 11.56 -12.62 -8.69
C GLN A 67 12.70 -13.54 -8.26
N ILE A 68 13.37 -13.23 -7.14
CA ILE A 68 14.42 -14.08 -6.56
C ILE A 68 13.85 -15.45 -6.18
N MET A 69 12.71 -15.50 -5.49
CA MET A 69 12.07 -16.76 -5.11
C MET A 69 11.67 -17.58 -6.35
N LYS A 70 11.09 -16.93 -7.35
CA LYS A 70 10.60 -17.60 -8.56
C LYS A 70 11.75 -18.13 -9.43
N ASP A 71 12.69 -17.27 -9.80
CA ASP A 71 13.69 -17.60 -10.82
C ASP A 71 14.95 -18.24 -10.24
N LEU A 72 15.40 -17.78 -9.07
CA LEU A 72 16.65 -18.28 -8.47
C LEU A 72 16.40 -19.47 -7.55
N LEU A 73 15.28 -19.49 -6.83
CA LEU A 73 14.93 -20.59 -5.93
C LEU A 73 13.95 -21.60 -6.58
N GLY A 74 13.36 -21.27 -7.73
CA GLY A 74 12.44 -22.17 -8.45
C GLY A 74 11.12 -22.39 -7.71
N MET A 75 10.73 -21.47 -6.82
CA MET A 75 9.55 -21.65 -5.97
C MET A 75 8.27 -21.48 -6.79
N SER A 76 7.29 -22.33 -6.49
CA SER A 76 5.92 -22.21 -6.99
C SER A 76 5.17 -21.05 -6.30
N ALA A 77 4.10 -20.57 -6.93
CA ALA A 77 3.24 -19.54 -6.34
C ALA A 77 2.67 -19.95 -4.97
N GLN A 78 2.41 -21.25 -4.74
CA GLN A 78 1.94 -21.74 -3.45
C GLN A 78 3.03 -21.70 -2.38
N GLU A 79 4.28 -22.05 -2.71
CA GLU A 79 5.39 -21.96 -1.75
C GLU A 79 5.67 -20.50 -1.38
N MET A 80 5.66 -19.60 -2.37
CA MET A 80 5.81 -18.17 -2.12
C MET A 80 4.65 -17.63 -1.27
N HIS A 81 3.41 -18.08 -1.51
CA HIS A 81 2.26 -17.72 -0.68
C HIS A 81 2.50 -18.05 0.80
N GLU A 82 2.99 -19.26 1.11
CA GLU A 82 3.24 -19.64 2.52
C GLU A 82 4.36 -18.78 3.14
N VAL A 83 5.39 -18.39 2.38
CA VAL A 83 6.43 -17.46 2.88
C VAL A 83 5.86 -16.07 3.18
N PHE A 84 5.12 -15.48 2.24
CA PHE A 84 4.50 -14.16 2.46
C PHE A 84 3.46 -14.20 3.58
N LYS A 85 2.79 -15.34 3.80
CA LYS A 85 1.89 -15.56 4.92
C LYS A 85 2.64 -15.55 6.25
N GLU A 86 3.77 -16.26 6.35
CA GLU A 86 4.61 -16.24 7.55
C GLU A 86 5.17 -14.83 7.83
N TRP A 87 5.65 -14.14 6.80
CA TRP A 87 6.14 -12.76 6.95
C TRP A 87 5.06 -11.77 7.37
N ASN A 88 3.80 -12.02 6.98
CA ASN A 88 2.69 -11.19 7.45
C ASN A 88 2.39 -11.38 8.94
N GLU A 89 2.97 -12.38 9.60
CA GLU A 89 2.85 -12.58 11.06
C GLU A 89 4.11 -12.09 11.82
N SER A 90 5.11 -11.55 11.10
CA SER A 90 6.37 -11.06 11.65
C SER A 90 6.45 -9.53 11.63
N GLU A 91 7.66 -8.98 11.75
CA GLU A 91 7.93 -7.54 11.62
C GLU A 91 7.55 -6.95 10.26
N LEU A 92 7.39 -7.79 9.23
CA LEU A 92 6.97 -7.38 7.89
C LEU A 92 5.43 -7.28 7.73
N ASN A 93 4.66 -7.49 8.81
CA ASN A 93 3.20 -7.31 8.80
C ASN A 93 2.82 -5.96 8.19
N SER A 94 2.19 -6.01 7.03
CA SER A 94 1.77 -4.82 6.30
C SER A 94 0.72 -5.18 5.26
N TYR A 95 -0.07 -4.19 4.86
CA TYR A 95 -1.10 -4.39 3.86
C TYR A 95 -0.55 -4.89 2.51
N LEU A 96 0.62 -4.40 2.07
CA LEU A 96 1.24 -4.83 0.81
C LEU A 96 1.72 -6.29 0.87
N ILE A 97 2.22 -6.75 2.02
CA ILE A 97 2.60 -8.15 2.23
C ILE A 97 1.35 -9.04 2.26
N GLU A 98 0.28 -8.60 2.94
CA GLU A 98 -1.00 -9.30 2.99
C GLU A 98 -1.62 -9.51 1.61
N ILE A 99 -1.71 -8.46 0.79
CA ILE A 99 -2.30 -8.60 -0.55
C ILE A 99 -1.39 -9.41 -1.48
N THR A 100 -0.06 -9.34 -1.31
CA THR A 100 0.89 -10.16 -2.08
C THR A 100 0.68 -11.64 -1.79
N ARG A 101 0.55 -12.01 -0.51
CA ARG A 101 0.15 -13.36 -0.08
C ARG A 101 -1.13 -13.79 -0.80
N ASP A 102 -2.17 -12.97 -0.80
CA ASP A 102 -3.46 -13.33 -1.37
C ASP A 102 -3.42 -13.44 -2.91
N ILE A 103 -2.69 -12.55 -3.58
CA ILE A 103 -2.48 -12.59 -5.04
C ILE A 103 -1.80 -13.89 -5.45
N LEU A 104 -0.79 -14.36 -4.71
CA LEU A 104 -0.07 -15.61 -4.99
C LEU A 104 -0.96 -16.85 -4.82
N ALA A 105 -1.99 -16.79 -3.96
CA ALA A 105 -2.98 -17.87 -3.79
C ALA A 105 -4.14 -17.79 -4.80
N TYR A 106 -4.33 -16.66 -5.48
CA TYR A 106 -5.47 -16.49 -6.38
C TYR A 106 -5.36 -17.40 -7.61
N ARG A 107 -6.48 -18.04 -7.96
CA ARG A 107 -6.62 -18.93 -9.12
C ARG A 107 -7.82 -18.48 -9.96
N ASN A 108 -7.74 -18.64 -11.28
CA ASN A 108 -8.90 -18.44 -12.16
C ASN A 108 -9.83 -19.66 -12.14
N GLU A 109 -10.91 -19.61 -12.92
CA GLU A 109 -11.90 -20.70 -13.04
C GLU A 109 -11.29 -22.02 -13.56
N ASP A 110 -10.21 -21.94 -14.33
CA ASP A 110 -9.46 -23.08 -14.86
C ASP A 110 -8.41 -23.63 -13.87
N GLY A 111 -8.28 -23.03 -12.69
CA GLY A 111 -7.31 -23.41 -11.65
C GLY A 111 -5.89 -22.91 -11.90
N GLU A 112 -5.67 -22.03 -12.88
CA GLU A 112 -4.37 -21.44 -13.16
C GLU A 112 -4.03 -20.30 -12.20
N VAL A 113 -2.73 -20.15 -11.91
CA VAL A 113 -2.20 -19.02 -11.14
C VAL A 113 -2.34 -17.74 -11.96
N VAL A 114 -3.15 -16.79 -11.48
CA VAL A 114 -3.48 -15.60 -12.28
C VAL A 114 -2.30 -14.66 -12.42
N VAL A 115 -1.47 -14.50 -11.38
CA VAL A 115 -0.32 -13.58 -11.43
C VAL A 115 0.66 -13.91 -12.56
N ASP A 116 0.77 -15.18 -12.94
CA ASP A 116 1.62 -15.64 -14.05
C ASP A 116 1.04 -15.34 -15.44
N LYS A 117 -0.22 -14.91 -15.52
CA LYS A 117 -0.92 -14.57 -16.78
C LYS A 117 -1.06 -13.06 -16.98
N ILE A 118 -0.73 -12.26 -15.97
CA ILE A 118 -0.79 -10.80 -16.05
C ILE A 118 0.38 -10.32 -16.92
N LEU A 119 0.09 -9.44 -17.88
CA LEU A 119 1.13 -8.78 -18.67
C LEU A 119 2.03 -7.96 -17.73
N ASP A 120 3.33 -8.22 -17.79
CA ASP A 120 4.39 -7.64 -16.96
C ASP A 120 4.76 -6.21 -17.42
N THR A 121 3.75 -5.36 -17.59
CA THR A 121 3.92 -3.95 -17.94
C THR A 121 3.20 -3.08 -16.91
N ALA A 122 3.97 -2.54 -15.96
CA ALA A 122 3.45 -1.71 -14.90
C ALA A 122 3.00 -0.33 -15.42
N GLY A 123 1.73 0.02 -15.18
CA GLY A 123 1.22 1.38 -15.42
C GLY A 123 1.60 2.34 -14.28
N GLN A 124 1.65 3.63 -14.58
CA GLN A 124 1.80 4.69 -13.57
C GLN A 124 0.96 5.92 -13.90
N LYS A 125 0.47 6.63 -12.88
CA LYS A 125 -0.36 7.84 -13.03
C LYS A 125 0.39 9.15 -12.73
N GLY A 126 1.71 9.09 -12.57
CA GLY A 126 2.60 10.27 -12.48
C GLY A 126 3.02 10.68 -11.08
N THR A 127 2.26 10.34 -10.02
CA THR A 127 2.60 10.72 -8.64
C THR A 127 3.93 10.13 -8.15
N GLY A 128 4.24 8.89 -8.54
CA GLY A 128 5.54 8.27 -8.24
C GLY A 128 6.73 8.97 -8.92
N LYS A 129 6.54 9.62 -10.07
CA LYS A 129 7.60 10.35 -10.80
C LYS A 129 7.89 11.73 -10.19
N TRP A 130 6.95 12.31 -9.45
CA TRP A 130 7.11 13.63 -8.84
C TRP A 130 7.88 13.60 -7.52
N THR A 131 8.04 12.41 -6.93
CA THR A 131 8.87 12.18 -5.75
C THR A 131 10.31 11.98 -6.19
#